data_AF-A0A0D0E7D0-F1
#
_entry.id   AF-A0A0D0E7D0-F1
#
_cell.length_a   1.000
_cell.length_b   1.000
_cell.length_c   1.000
_cell.angle_alpha   90.00
_cell.angle_beta   90.00
_cell.angle_gamma   90.00
#
_symmetry.space_group_name_H-M   'P 1'
#
loop_
_entity.id
_entity.type
_entity.pdbx_description
1 polymer ?
#
loop_
_entity_poly.entity_id
_entity_poly.type
_entity_poly.pdbx_seq_one_letter_code
_entity_poly.pdbx_strand_id
1 'polypeptide(L)'
;MKDEHMEEEDHIFLEQLRALQLDHVLTHDLERCRERMTRAAAETDNRTKEHEQRDRQAAKLWVEGKNKREEAAAERQKELEAEIRRREEERQRAHEEQERKLREEQERLFREEIARKAKEEQDRKFHEERNRKLREARERILREERERIEKEGRKLQARLLAEQARRAATATRQQDNIMQQFTVYEAKWDELRNNNTLPPIDVSQLPWPVLGGIHSTEQITYEAVRTFIFYPDRPSVEGKSTRDKVKAEVLRFHPDKFNTRVVPKVQPSQQAVAQEIASAVTKILTSIMTEEMDKEKNE
;
A
#
# COMPACT_ATOMS: atom_id res chain seq x y z
N MET A 1 185.48 23.51 -50.90
CA MET A 1 185.75 24.33 -52.12
C MET A 1 184.89 23.76 -53.23
N LYS A 2 184.28 24.63 -54.06
CA LYS A 2 183.32 24.37 -55.15
C LYS A 2 181.89 24.19 -54.61
N ASP A 3 180.95 25.13 -54.72
CA ASP A 3 180.62 26.08 -55.80
C ASP A 3 180.40 25.41 -57.16
N GLU A 4 179.13 25.39 -57.58
CA GLU A 4 178.53 25.34 -58.93
C GLU A 4 177.12 24.73 -58.80
N HIS A 5 176.18 25.50 -58.23
CA HIS A 5 175.06 26.19 -58.92
C HIS A 5 174.06 25.21 -59.56
N MET A 6 173.08 24.79 -58.75
CA MET A 6 171.90 24.03 -59.18
C MET A 6 171.07 24.93 -60.09
N GLU A 7 170.86 24.50 -61.34
CA GLU A 7 170.22 25.28 -62.40
C GLU A 7 168.75 25.58 -62.07
N GLU A 8 168.29 26.76 -62.49
CA GLU A 8 166.95 27.33 -62.25
C GLU A 8 165.80 26.36 -62.60
N GLU A 9 166.03 25.43 -63.53
CA GLU A 9 165.06 24.44 -63.99
C GLU A 9 164.68 23.41 -62.90
N ASP A 10 165.62 22.99 -62.05
CA ASP A 10 165.36 22.00 -60.99
C ASP A 10 164.53 22.60 -59.84
N HIS A 11 164.68 23.90 -59.58
CA HIS A 11 163.90 24.59 -58.57
C HIS A 11 162.44 24.79 -59.02
N ILE A 12 162.23 25.04 -60.32
CA ILE A 12 160.90 25.14 -60.94
C ILE A 12 160.20 23.78 -60.91
N PHE A 13 160.90 22.68 -61.19
CA PHE A 13 160.28 21.36 -61.19
C PHE A 13 159.82 20.91 -59.79
N LEU A 14 160.62 21.18 -58.75
CA LEU A 14 160.23 20.88 -57.36
C LEU A 14 159.07 21.77 -56.86
N GLU A 15 159.01 23.01 -57.32
CA GLU A 15 157.90 23.92 -57.01
C GLU A 15 156.62 23.47 -57.71
N GLN A 16 156.70 23.04 -58.97
CA GLN A 16 155.59 22.45 -59.71
C GLN A 16 155.11 21.13 -59.06
N LEU A 17 156.02 20.28 -58.58
CA LEU A 17 155.66 19.03 -57.92
C LEU A 17 154.97 19.26 -56.56
N ARG A 18 155.42 20.25 -55.78
CA ARG A 18 154.74 20.64 -54.54
C ARG A 18 153.37 21.26 -54.81
N ALA A 19 153.23 22.07 -55.86
CA ALA A 19 151.94 22.64 -56.25
C ALA A 19 150.93 21.55 -56.63
N LEU A 20 151.36 20.53 -57.40
CA LEU A 20 150.52 19.38 -57.78
C LEU A 20 150.13 18.51 -56.58
N GLN A 21 151.04 18.28 -55.63
CA GLN A 21 150.72 17.54 -54.41
C GLN A 21 149.74 18.32 -53.50
N LEU A 22 149.87 19.64 -53.41
CA LEU A 22 148.91 20.47 -52.66
C LEU A 22 147.53 20.46 -53.33
N ASP A 23 147.48 20.56 -54.66
CA ASP A 23 146.22 20.59 -55.41
C ASP A 23 145.47 19.26 -55.30
N HIS A 24 146.18 18.12 -55.29
CA HIS A 24 145.60 16.80 -55.10
C HIS A 24 145.01 16.60 -53.69
N VAL A 25 145.67 17.10 -52.63
CA VAL A 25 145.15 17.01 -51.26
C VAL A 25 143.93 17.92 -51.08
N LEU A 26 143.98 19.15 -51.61
CA LEU A 26 142.87 20.10 -51.56
C LEU A 26 141.63 19.59 -52.31
N THR A 27 141.81 19.02 -53.50
CA THR A 27 140.70 18.43 -54.25
C THR A 27 140.10 17.22 -53.53
N HIS A 28 140.91 16.34 -52.95
CA HIS A 28 140.39 15.18 -52.22
C HIS A 28 139.66 15.56 -50.92
N ASP A 29 140.16 16.53 -50.17
CA ASP A 29 139.49 17.03 -48.96
C ASP A 29 138.20 17.79 -49.28
N LEU A 30 138.16 18.56 -50.38
CA LEU A 30 136.94 19.22 -50.86
C LEU A 30 135.88 18.21 -51.31
N GLU A 31 136.27 17.14 -52.01
CA GLU A 31 135.36 16.05 -52.38
C GLU A 31 134.80 15.35 -51.14
N ARG A 32 135.63 15.08 -50.13
CA ARG A 32 135.20 14.46 -48.88
C ARG A 32 134.26 15.37 -48.08
N CYS A 33 134.49 16.68 -48.09
CA CYS A 33 133.61 17.65 -47.46
C CYS A 33 132.26 17.75 -48.20
N ARG A 34 132.29 17.71 -49.53
CA ARG A 34 131.09 17.68 -50.39
C ARG A 34 130.27 16.39 -50.20
N GLU A 35 130.91 15.24 -50.05
CA GLU A 35 130.23 13.98 -49.71
C GLU A 35 129.55 14.03 -48.33
N ARG A 36 130.19 14.62 -47.31
CA ARG A 36 129.57 14.75 -45.99
C ARG A 36 128.37 15.70 -46.01
N MET A 37 128.48 16.82 -46.73
CA MET A 37 127.38 17.78 -46.91
C MET A 37 126.20 17.16 -47.64
N THR A 38 126.45 16.37 -48.69
CA THR A 38 125.39 15.68 -49.44
C THR A 38 124.72 14.56 -48.63
N ARG A 39 125.47 13.80 -47.82
CA ARG A 39 124.88 12.83 -46.88
C ARG A 39 124.05 13.50 -45.79
N ALA A 40 124.55 14.58 -45.19
CA ALA A 40 123.79 15.32 -44.17
C ALA A 40 122.50 15.92 -44.74
N ALA A 41 122.55 16.49 -45.95
CA ALA A 41 121.35 16.98 -46.64
C ALA A 41 120.34 15.86 -46.94
N ALA A 42 120.81 14.69 -47.38
CA ALA A 42 119.96 13.52 -47.62
C ALA A 42 119.35 12.97 -46.31
N GLU A 43 120.08 12.96 -45.20
CA GLU A 43 119.56 12.58 -43.89
C GLU A 43 118.50 13.56 -43.38
N THR A 44 118.70 14.87 -43.59
CA THR A 44 117.68 15.86 -43.23
C THR A 44 116.40 15.71 -44.06
N ASP A 45 116.53 15.43 -45.37
CA ASP A 45 115.39 15.19 -46.26
C ASP A 45 114.65 13.88 -45.93
N ASN A 46 115.38 12.84 -45.52
CA ASN A 46 114.76 11.60 -45.05
C ASN A 46 114.01 11.82 -43.72
N ARG A 47 114.57 12.59 -42.78
CA ARG A 47 113.90 12.91 -41.50
C ARG A 47 112.64 13.76 -41.70
N THR A 48 112.67 14.76 -42.57
CA THR A 48 111.48 15.58 -42.87
C THR A 48 110.38 14.74 -43.49
N LYS A 49 110.71 13.85 -44.44
CA LYS A 49 109.75 12.90 -45.03
C LYS A 49 109.17 11.94 -43.99
N GLU A 50 109.96 11.44 -43.05
CA GLU A 50 109.47 10.62 -41.94
C GLU A 50 108.51 11.40 -41.02
N HIS A 51 108.85 12.65 -40.67
CA HIS A 51 107.98 13.50 -39.86
C HIS A 51 106.65 13.79 -40.56
N GLU A 52 106.68 14.13 -41.86
CA GLU A 52 105.46 14.31 -42.65
C GLU A 52 104.62 13.03 -42.71
N GLN A 53 105.24 11.85 -42.84
CA GLN A 53 104.52 10.58 -42.82
C GLN A 53 103.87 10.32 -41.46
N ARG A 54 104.57 10.59 -40.35
CA ARG A 54 104.03 10.48 -38.99
C ARG A 54 102.87 11.45 -38.77
N ASP A 55 102.98 12.69 -39.22
CA ASP A 55 101.92 13.69 -39.10
C ASP A 55 100.68 13.33 -39.94
N ARG A 56 100.89 12.81 -41.16
CA ARG A 56 99.79 12.27 -41.99
C ARG A 56 99.12 11.08 -41.34
N GLN A 57 99.87 10.18 -40.70
CA GLN A 57 99.32 9.05 -39.96
C GLN A 57 98.56 9.51 -38.71
N ALA A 58 99.12 10.45 -37.94
CA ALA A 58 98.47 11.03 -36.76
C ALA A 58 97.16 11.76 -37.14
N ALA A 59 97.15 12.52 -38.23
CA ALA A 59 95.95 13.19 -38.73
C ALA A 59 94.86 12.19 -39.14
N LYS A 60 95.23 11.08 -39.81
CA LYS A 60 94.27 10.01 -40.14
C LYS A 60 93.69 9.37 -38.88
N LEU A 61 94.53 9.00 -37.91
CA LEU A 61 94.08 8.42 -36.64
C LEU A 61 93.20 9.38 -35.84
N TRP A 62 93.48 10.69 -35.90
CA TRP A 62 92.67 11.70 -35.24
C TRP A 62 91.28 11.83 -35.88
N VAL A 63 91.19 11.85 -37.22
CA VAL A 63 89.91 11.88 -37.94
C VAL A 63 89.13 10.59 -37.70
N GLU A 64 89.77 9.42 -37.78
CA GLU A 64 89.14 8.14 -37.47
C GLU A 64 88.65 8.08 -36.02
N GLY A 65 89.46 8.57 -35.07
CA GLY A 65 89.09 8.66 -33.66
C GLY A 65 87.93 9.63 -33.42
N LYS A 66 87.88 10.75 -34.15
CA LYS A 66 86.78 11.72 -34.10
C LYS A 66 85.49 11.11 -34.64
N ASN A 67 85.53 10.49 -35.83
CA ASN A 67 84.36 9.83 -36.43
C ASN A 67 83.82 8.72 -35.53
N LYS A 68 84.68 7.87 -34.95
CA LYS A 68 84.26 6.83 -34.00
C LYS A 68 83.59 7.40 -32.75
N ARG A 69 84.04 8.56 -32.25
CA ARG A 69 83.41 9.23 -31.10
C ARG A 69 82.05 9.82 -31.47
N GLU A 70 81.92 10.40 -32.66
CA GLU A 70 80.65 10.93 -33.17
C GLU A 70 79.64 9.81 -33.44
N GLU A 71 80.07 8.69 -34.03
CA GLU A 71 79.25 7.50 -34.22
C GLU A 71 78.79 6.90 -32.88
N ALA A 72 79.70 6.73 -31.92
CA ALA A 72 79.36 6.23 -30.59
C ALA A 72 78.45 7.20 -29.81
N ALA A 73 78.60 8.51 -30.00
CA ALA A 73 77.70 9.50 -29.41
C ALA A 73 76.30 9.45 -30.05
N ALA A 74 76.22 9.31 -31.37
CA ALA A 74 74.97 9.17 -32.10
C ALA A 74 74.24 7.87 -31.75
N GLU A 75 74.96 6.77 -31.57
CA GLU A 75 74.41 5.48 -31.13
C GLU A 75 73.83 5.58 -29.72
N ARG A 76 74.59 6.15 -28.76
CA ARG A 76 74.09 6.40 -27.39
C ARG A 76 72.86 7.30 -27.37
N GLN A 77 72.81 8.31 -28.25
CA GLN A 77 71.65 9.18 -28.34
C GLN A 77 70.42 8.41 -28.84
N LYS A 78 70.56 7.56 -29.86
CA LYS A 78 69.47 6.71 -30.35
C LYS A 78 69.00 5.71 -29.30
N GLU A 79 69.92 5.13 -28.54
CA GLU A 79 69.57 4.23 -27.43
C GLU A 79 68.78 4.95 -26.34
N LEU A 80 69.23 6.15 -25.94
CA LEU A 80 68.51 6.98 -24.96
C LEU A 80 67.13 7.41 -25.46
N GLU A 81 67.00 7.83 -26.71
CA GLU A 81 65.72 8.18 -27.32
C GLU A 81 64.79 6.96 -27.42
N ALA A 82 65.31 5.79 -27.78
CA ALA A 82 64.55 4.55 -27.80
C ALA A 82 64.08 4.12 -26.40
N GLU A 83 64.93 4.30 -25.39
CA GLU A 83 64.59 3.98 -23.99
C GLU A 83 63.54 4.95 -23.42
N ILE A 84 63.68 6.25 -23.69
CA ILE A 84 62.68 7.26 -23.32
C ILE A 84 61.34 6.93 -23.98
N ARG A 85 61.35 6.63 -25.28
CA ARG A 85 60.14 6.26 -26.01
C ARG A 85 59.48 5.00 -25.45
N ARG A 86 60.24 3.95 -25.13
CA ARG A 86 59.69 2.74 -24.48
C ARG A 86 59.05 3.08 -23.14
N ARG A 87 59.71 3.89 -22.32
CA ARG A 87 59.19 4.29 -21.01
C ARG A 87 57.93 5.16 -21.11
N GLU A 88 57.84 6.01 -22.13
CA GLU A 88 56.64 6.80 -22.42
C GLU A 88 55.49 5.91 -22.91
N GLU A 89 55.75 4.98 -23.82
CA GLU A 89 54.76 4.02 -24.31
C GLU A 89 54.25 3.11 -23.16
N GLU A 90 55.11 2.65 -22.26
CA GLU A 90 54.70 1.90 -21.07
C GLU A 90 53.85 2.73 -20.11
N ARG A 91 54.21 4.00 -19.89
CA ARG A 91 53.40 4.92 -19.07
C ARG A 91 52.05 5.20 -19.69
N GLN A 92 51.98 5.39 -21.01
CA GLN A 92 50.74 5.57 -21.73
C GLN A 92 49.86 4.32 -21.64
N ARG A 93 50.41 3.13 -21.89
CA ARG A 93 49.67 1.87 -21.73
C ARG A 93 49.17 1.66 -20.30
N ALA A 94 49.99 1.96 -19.30
CA ALA A 94 49.59 1.86 -17.90
C ALA A 94 48.47 2.84 -17.55
N HIS A 95 48.54 4.07 -18.08
CA HIS A 95 47.50 5.08 -17.88
C HIS A 95 46.19 4.70 -18.59
N GLU A 96 46.26 4.26 -19.84
CA GLU A 96 45.11 3.78 -20.62
C GLU A 96 44.45 2.56 -19.95
N GLU A 97 45.24 1.63 -19.42
CA GLU A 97 44.74 0.46 -18.70
C GLU A 97 44.05 0.87 -17.39
N GLN A 98 44.63 1.82 -16.64
CA GLN A 98 43.99 2.37 -15.44
C GLN A 98 42.68 3.08 -15.77
N GLU A 99 42.65 3.91 -16.81
CA GLU A 99 41.41 4.56 -17.24
C GLU A 99 40.37 3.54 -17.72
N ARG A 100 40.78 2.49 -18.45
CA ARG A 100 39.87 1.42 -18.86
C ARG A 100 39.27 0.72 -17.66
N LYS A 101 40.07 0.37 -16.65
CA LYS A 101 39.59 -0.24 -15.41
C LYS A 101 38.62 0.67 -14.65
N LEU A 102 38.91 1.96 -14.55
CA LEU A 102 38.01 2.94 -13.92
C LEU A 102 36.68 3.06 -14.69
N ARG A 103 36.72 3.10 -16.02
CA ARG A 103 35.51 3.12 -16.86
C ARG A 103 34.67 1.85 -16.69
N GLU A 104 35.30 0.68 -16.74
CA GLU A 104 34.63 -0.62 -16.54
C GLU A 104 34.01 -0.73 -15.14
N GLU A 105 34.70 -0.26 -14.10
CA GLU A 105 34.19 -0.26 -12.72
C GLU A 105 33.01 0.72 -12.56
N GLN A 106 33.11 1.93 -13.10
CA GLN A 106 31.99 2.88 -13.11
C GLN A 106 30.77 2.32 -13.85
N GLU A 107 30.98 1.68 -14.99
CA GLU A 107 29.90 1.06 -15.75
C GLU A 107 29.27 -0.12 -14.99
N ARG A 108 30.09 -0.96 -14.32
CA ARG A 108 29.60 -2.04 -13.46
C ARG A 108 28.72 -1.49 -12.33
N LEU A 109 29.20 -0.47 -11.61
CA LEU A 109 28.45 0.17 -10.53
C LEU A 109 27.13 0.77 -11.02
N PHE A 110 27.15 1.42 -12.19
CA PHE A 110 25.94 1.98 -12.78
C PHE A 110 24.92 0.90 -13.15
N ARG A 111 25.37 -0.21 -13.75
CA ARG A 111 24.52 -1.37 -14.09
C ARG A 111 23.96 -2.02 -12.83
N GLU A 112 24.76 -2.21 -11.79
CA GLU A 112 24.32 -2.75 -10.51
C GLU A 112 23.29 -1.83 -9.82
N GLU A 113 23.48 -0.52 -9.87
CA GLU A 113 22.53 0.43 -9.29
C GLU A 113 21.19 0.43 -10.03
N ILE A 114 21.21 0.37 -11.37
CA ILE A 114 19.99 0.22 -12.18
C ILE A 114 19.28 -1.09 -11.84
N ALA A 115 20.02 -2.20 -11.77
CA ALA A 115 19.45 -3.50 -11.44
C ALA A 115 18.84 -3.51 -10.02
N ARG A 116 19.51 -2.88 -9.05
CA ARG A 116 19.00 -2.73 -7.67
C ARG A 116 17.71 -1.92 -7.66
N LYS A 117 17.68 -0.77 -8.33
CA LYS A 117 16.48 0.08 -8.42
C LYS A 117 15.32 -0.64 -9.10
N ALA A 118 15.57 -1.38 -10.18
CA ALA A 118 14.55 -2.16 -10.88
C ALA A 118 13.95 -3.25 -9.98
N LYS A 119 14.79 -3.95 -9.20
CA LYS A 119 14.34 -4.96 -8.23
C LYS A 119 13.53 -4.34 -7.09
N GLU A 120 14.02 -3.25 -6.49
CA GLU A 120 13.30 -2.50 -5.44
C GLU A 120 11.93 -2.02 -5.94
N GLU A 121 11.85 -1.53 -7.18
CA GLU A 121 10.58 -1.09 -7.77
C GLU A 121 9.62 -2.27 -7.98
N GLN A 122 10.12 -3.42 -8.44
CA GLN A 122 9.33 -4.64 -8.60
C GLN A 122 8.80 -5.14 -7.25
N ASP A 123 9.65 -5.17 -6.22
CA ASP A 123 9.29 -5.59 -4.86
C ASP A 123 8.28 -4.62 -4.24
N ARG A 124 8.43 -3.31 -4.49
CA ARG A 124 7.47 -2.28 -4.08
C ARG A 124 6.11 -2.50 -4.74
N LYS A 125 6.07 -2.70 -6.06
CA LYS A 125 4.82 -2.98 -6.80
C LYS A 125 4.13 -4.24 -6.28
N PHE A 126 4.88 -5.31 -6.03
CA PHE A 126 4.34 -6.55 -5.47
C PHE A 126 3.75 -6.34 -4.06
N HIS A 127 4.46 -5.62 -3.19
CA HIS A 127 3.97 -5.29 -1.85
C HIS A 127 2.73 -4.38 -1.89
N GLU A 128 2.72 -3.37 -2.75
CA GLU A 128 1.59 -2.48 -2.95
C GLU A 128 0.36 -3.23 -3.45
N GLU A 129 0.51 -4.12 -4.43
CA GLU A 129 -0.59 -4.93 -4.95
C GLU A 129 -1.13 -5.90 -3.88
N ARG A 130 -0.23 -6.56 -3.13
CA ARG A 130 -0.63 -7.44 -2.02
C ARG A 130 -1.39 -6.66 -0.95
N ASN A 131 -0.90 -5.48 -0.58
CA ASN A 131 -1.56 -4.61 0.39
C ASN A 131 -2.89 -4.07 -0.12
N ARG A 132 -3.00 -3.75 -1.41
CA ARG A 132 -4.26 -3.37 -2.06
C ARG A 132 -5.28 -4.50 -1.96
N LYS A 133 -4.90 -5.72 -2.36
CA LYS A 133 -5.79 -6.90 -2.28
C LYS A 133 -6.23 -7.18 -0.84
N LEU A 134 -5.33 -7.06 0.14
CA LEU A 134 -5.67 -7.25 1.55
C LEU A 134 -6.65 -6.19 2.06
N ARG A 135 -6.48 -4.91 1.67
CA ARG A 135 -7.41 -3.84 2.01
C ARG A 135 -8.78 -4.07 1.40
N GLU A 136 -8.83 -4.39 0.10
CA GLU A 136 -10.08 -4.69 -0.61
C GLU A 136 -10.82 -5.88 0.02
N ALA A 137 -10.09 -6.95 0.38
CA ALA A 137 -10.68 -8.10 1.06
C ALA A 137 -11.25 -7.74 2.44
N ARG A 138 -10.51 -6.96 3.25
CA ARG A 138 -10.98 -6.48 4.56
C ARG A 138 -12.21 -5.59 4.43
N GLU A 139 -12.21 -4.65 3.47
CA GLU A 139 -13.36 -3.80 3.22
C GLU A 139 -14.57 -4.59 2.73
N ARG A 140 -14.37 -5.63 1.91
CA ARG A 140 -15.45 -6.49 1.45
C ARG A 140 -16.09 -7.24 2.62
N ILE A 141 -15.29 -7.81 3.51
CA ILE A 141 -15.79 -8.49 4.72
C ILE A 141 -16.58 -7.51 5.59
N LEU A 142 -16.05 -6.31 5.84
CA LEU A 142 -16.74 -5.28 6.63
C LEU A 142 -18.05 -4.82 5.99
N ARG A 143 -18.10 -4.71 4.66
CA ARG A 143 -19.33 -4.36 3.91
C ARG A 143 -20.37 -5.48 4.03
N GLU A 144 -19.97 -6.73 3.81
CA GLU A 144 -20.86 -7.89 3.93
C GLU A 144 -21.40 -8.06 5.36
N GLU A 145 -20.58 -7.80 6.38
CA GLU A 145 -21.00 -7.84 7.78
C GLU A 145 -21.98 -6.72 8.13
N ARG A 146 -21.73 -5.48 7.69
CA ARG A 146 -22.66 -4.36 7.86
C ARG A 146 -24.01 -4.63 7.19
N GLU A 147 -24.00 -5.16 5.98
CA GLU A 147 -25.22 -5.50 5.25
C GLU A 147 -26.00 -6.63 5.96
N ARG A 148 -25.31 -7.63 6.52
CA ARG A 148 -25.94 -8.67 7.33
C ARG A 148 -26.61 -8.10 8.57
N ILE A 149 -25.90 -7.27 9.34
CA ILE A 149 -26.43 -6.64 10.55
C ILE A 149 -27.65 -5.77 10.21
N GLU A 150 -27.56 -4.97 9.15
CA GLU A 150 -28.68 -4.11 8.74
C GLU A 150 -29.89 -4.94 8.28
N LYS A 151 -29.67 -6.01 7.52
CA LYS A 151 -30.72 -6.92 7.07
C LYS A 151 -31.37 -7.65 8.23
N GLU A 152 -30.60 -8.08 9.23
CA GLU A 152 -31.13 -8.68 10.45
C GLU A 152 -31.90 -7.67 11.31
N GLY A 153 -31.39 -6.44 11.44
CA GLY A 153 -32.08 -5.34 12.11
C GLY A 153 -33.44 -5.02 11.46
N ARG A 154 -33.45 -4.89 10.12
CA ARG A 154 -34.70 -4.68 9.36
C ARG A 154 -35.69 -5.84 9.54
N LYS A 155 -35.22 -7.09 9.53
CA LYS A 155 -36.08 -8.27 9.77
C LYS A 155 -36.64 -8.27 11.19
N LEU A 156 -35.84 -7.93 12.20
CA LEU A 156 -36.28 -7.90 13.60
C LEU A 156 -37.32 -6.79 13.79
N GLN A 157 -37.08 -5.60 13.24
CA GLN A 157 -38.03 -4.48 13.28
C GLN A 157 -39.35 -4.85 12.58
N ALA A 158 -39.28 -5.47 11.40
CA ALA A 158 -40.47 -5.94 10.69
C ALA A 158 -41.25 -7.00 11.49
N ARG A 159 -40.57 -7.93 12.17
CA ARG A 159 -41.21 -8.91 13.06
C ARG A 159 -41.91 -8.25 14.23
N LEU A 160 -41.27 -7.28 14.88
CA LEU A 160 -41.85 -6.56 16.00
C LEU A 160 -43.11 -5.79 15.59
N LEU A 161 -43.06 -5.07 14.45
CA LEU A 161 -44.22 -4.37 13.91
C LEU A 161 -45.35 -5.34 13.53
N ALA A 162 -45.04 -6.47 12.92
CA ALA A 162 -46.02 -7.49 12.58
C ALA A 162 -46.68 -8.11 13.82
N GLU A 163 -45.93 -8.33 14.89
CA GLU A 163 -46.46 -8.83 16.15
C GLU A 163 -47.36 -7.80 16.84
N GLN A 164 -46.93 -6.53 16.90
CA GLN A 164 -47.75 -5.44 17.43
C GLN A 164 -49.06 -5.30 16.64
N ALA A 165 -48.99 -5.34 15.30
CA ALA A 165 -50.16 -5.29 14.44
C ALA A 165 -51.10 -6.49 14.68
N ARG A 166 -50.55 -7.70 14.88
CA ARG A 166 -51.35 -8.88 15.24
C ARG A 166 -52.06 -8.72 16.58
N ARG A 167 -51.34 -8.26 17.62
CA ARG A 167 -51.91 -8.02 18.95
C ARG A 167 -53.01 -6.95 18.91
N ALA A 168 -52.77 -5.86 18.19
CA ALA A 168 -53.76 -4.81 17.96
C ALA A 168 -54.99 -5.37 17.23
N ALA A 169 -54.80 -6.10 16.13
CA ALA A 169 -55.91 -6.71 15.39
C ALA A 169 -56.73 -7.70 16.23
N THR A 170 -56.09 -8.49 17.10
CA THR A 170 -56.82 -9.38 18.01
C THR A 170 -57.61 -8.60 19.07
N ALA A 171 -57.06 -7.51 19.60
CA ALA A 171 -57.74 -6.66 20.57
C ALA A 171 -58.94 -5.95 19.93
N THR A 172 -58.76 -5.37 18.74
CA THR A 172 -59.86 -4.75 17.98
C THR A 172 -60.94 -5.77 17.67
N ARG A 173 -60.59 -6.99 17.23
CA ARG A 173 -61.58 -8.04 16.97
C ARG A 173 -62.35 -8.46 18.22
N GLN A 174 -61.70 -8.49 19.38
CA GLN A 174 -62.37 -8.77 20.66
C GLN A 174 -63.34 -7.65 21.03
N GLN A 175 -62.90 -6.40 20.88
CA GLN A 175 -63.73 -5.22 21.13
C GLN A 175 -64.94 -5.19 20.20
N ASP A 176 -64.75 -5.44 18.90
CA ASP A 176 -65.82 -5.53 17.90
C ASP A 176 -66.83 -6.64 18.25
N ASN A 177 -66.34 -7.81 18.72
CA ASN A 177 -67.22 -8.90 19.16
C ASN A 177 -68.08 -8.49 20.35
N ILE A 178 -67.48 -7.82 21.35
CA ILE A 178 -68.20 -7.34 22.53
C ILE A 178 -69.21 -6.25 22.14
N MET A 179 -68.84 -5.33 21.25
CA MET A 179 -69.75 -4.30 20.74
C MET A 179 -70.95 -4.94 20.02
N GLN A 180 -70.72 -5.96 19.17
CA GLN A 180 -71.80 -6.70 18.53
C GLN A 180 -72.71 -7.39 19.56
N GLN A 181 -72.17 -7.94 20.65
CA GLN A 181 -72.99 -8.52 21.72
C GLN A 181 -73.93 -7.47 22.34
N PHE A 182 -73.45 -6.25 22.59
CA PHE A 182 -74.32 -5.16 23.09
C PHE A 182 -75.36 -4.74 22.06
N THR A 183 -75.01 -4.64 20.78
CA THR A 183 -75.97 -4.33 19.71
C THR A 183 -77.07 -5.38 19.63
N VAL A 184 -76.70 -6.66 19.68
CA VAL A 184 -77.66 -7.79 19.68
C VAL A 184 -78.52 -7.78 20.95
N TYR A 185 -77.93 -7.49 22.11
CA TYR A 185 -78.65 -7.38 23.39
C TYR A 185 -79.77 -6.33 23.33
N GLU A 186 -79.46 -5.12 22.85
CA GLU A 186 -80.45 -4.05 22.72
C GLU A 186 -81.52 -4.39 21.67
N ALA A 187 -81.12 -4.91 20.52
CA ALA A 187 -82.07 -5.32 19.48
C ALA A 187 -83.05 -6.40 19.97
N LYS A 188 -82.56 -7.41 20.71
CA LYS A 188 -83.40 -8.44 21.33
C LYS A 188 -84.39 -7.84 22.33
N TRP A 189 -83.96 -6.86 23.12
CA TRP A 189 -84.85 -6.17 24.05
C TRP A 189 -85.94 -5.38 23.33
N ASP A 190 -85.62 -4.74 22.22
CA ASP A 190 -86.59 -4.02 21.40
C ASP A 190 -87.61 -4.97 20.74
N GLU A 191 -87.15 -6.12 20.23
CA GLU A 191 -88.04 -7.16 19.67
C GLU A 191 -88.98 -7.72 20.75
N LEU A 192 -88.47 -8.05 21.94
CA LEU A 192 -89.27 -8.56 23.05
C LEU A 192 -90.30 -7.54 23.54
N ARG A 193 -90.03 -6.24 23.42
CA ARG A 193 -90.95 -5.17 23.83
C ARG A 193 -92.03 -4.88 22.81
N ASN A 194 -91.68 -4.88 21.53
CA ASN A 194 -92.54 -4.34 20.46
C ASN A 194 -93.27 -5.43 19.66
N ASN A 195 -92.77 -6.67 19.63
CA ASN A 195 -93.37 -7.74 18.83
C ASN A 195 -94.13 -8.75 19.71
N ASN A 196 -95.44 -8.92 19.46
CA ASN A 196 -96.29 -9.87 20.17
C ASN A 196 -96.44 -11.23 19.48
N THR A 197 -95.82 -11.42 18.30
CA THR A 197 -95.98 -12.63 17.46
C THR A 197 -94.69 -13.46 17.34
N LEU A 198 -93.84 -13.40 18.36
CA LEU A 198 -92.58 -14.15 18.36
C LEU A 198 -92.83 -15.66 18.58
N PRO A 199 -92.09 -16.55 17.90
CA PRO A 199 -92.13 -17.98 18.17
C PRO A 199 -91.63 -18.27 19.60
N PRO A 200 -92.02 -19.40 20.22
CA PRO A 200 -91.56 -19.76 21.57
C PRO A 200 -90.03 -19.76 21.67
N ILE A 201 -89.49 -18.86 22.49
CA ILE A 201 -88.05 -18.61 22.63
C ILE A 201 -87.49 -19.47 23.76
N ASP A 202 -86.29 -20.02 23.56
CA ASP A 202 -85.54 -20.73 24.61
C ASP A 202 -84.96 -19.74 25.64
N VAL A 203 -84.83 -20.16 26.89
CA VAL A 203 -84.26 -19.35 27.98
C VAL A 203 -82.85 -18.85 27.65
N SER A 204 -82.05 -19.66 26.95
CA SER A 204 -80.69 -19.28 26.52
C SER A 204 -80.67 -18.10 25.53
N GLN A 205 -81.76 -17.89 24.79
CA GLN A 205 -81.86 -16.88 23.73
C GLN A 205 -82.27 -15.49 24.26
N LEU A 206 -82.75 -15.42 25.50
CA LEU A 206 -83.11 -14.15 26.13
C LEU A 206 -81.87 -13.26 26.33
N PRO A 207 -82.03 -11.93 26.23
CA PRO A 207 -80.94 -10.97 26.41
C PRO A 207 -80.60 -10.80 27.89
N TRP A 208 -79.83 -11.74 28.45
CA TRP A 208 -79.32 -11.65 29.81
C TRP A 208 -78.15 -10.67 29.90
N PRO A 209 -77.98 -9.94 31.03
CA PRO A 209 -76.97 -8.90 31.17
C PRO A 209 -75.62 -9.53 31.53
N VAL A 210 -75.13 -10.44 30.69
CA VAL A 210 -73.84 -11.13 30.82
C VAL A 210 -73.18 -11.25 29.45
N LEU A 211 -71.86 -11.16 29.40
CA LEU A 211 -71.09 -11.31 28.16
C LEU A 211 -71.01 -12.81 27.77
N GLY A 212 -71.34 -13.14 26.52
CA GLY A 212 -71.27 -14.52 26.01
C GLY A 212 -72.53 -15.38 26.14
N GLY A 213 -73.64 -14.84 26.64
CA GLY A 213 -74.91 -15.57 26.81
C GLY A 213 -74.90 -16.55 27.98
N ILE A 214 -76.05 -17.18 28.27
CA ILE A 214 -76.17 -18.16 29.35
C ILE A 214 -76.52 -19.55 28.82
N HIS A 215 -75.88 -20.56 29.41
CA HIS A 215 -76.17 -21.97 29.21
C HIS A 215 -76.52 -22.67 30.54
N SER A 216 -76.27 -21.99 31.67
CA SER A 216 -76.61 -22.45 33.02
C SER A 216 -76.94 -21.25 33.92
N THR A 217 -77.77 -21.48 34.93
CA THR A 217 -78.15 -20.46 35.95
C THR A 217 -76.95 -19.98 36.78
N GLU A 218 -75.92 -20.83 36.93
CA GLU A 218 -74.69 -20.53 37.69
C GLU A 218 -73.82 -19.44 37.04
N GLN A 219 -74.00 -19.17 35.74
CA GLN A 219 -73.23 -18.16 35.01
C GLN A 219 -73.67 -16.72 35.34
N ILE A 220 -74.77 -16.57 36.08
CA ILE A 220 -75.33 -15.28 36.47
C ILE A 220 -74.81 -14.93 37.84
N THR A 221 -73.56 -14.48 37.83
CA THR A 221 -72.86 -14.04 39.04
C THR A 221 -72.94 -12.52 39.17
N TYR A 222 -72.75 -12.04 40.40
CA TYR A 222 -72.66 -10.61 40.68
C TYR A 222 -71.62 -9.92 39.80
N GLU A 223 -70.43 -10.53 39.67
CA GLU A 223 -69.32 -9.98 38.88
C GLU A 223 -69.64 -9.93 37.38
N ALA A 224 -70.25 -10.98 36.82
CA ALA A 224 -70.59 -11.04 35.40
C ALA A 224 -71.60 -9.93 35.02
N VAL A 225 -72.64 -9.75 35.83
CA VAL A 225 -73.66 -8.72 35.64
C VAL A 225 -73.07 -7.32 35.84
N ARG A 226 -72.24 -7.14 36.86
CA ARG A 226 -71.55 -5.86 37.11
C ARG A 226 -70.63 -5.47 35.95
N THR A 227 -69.82 -6.40 35.46
CA THR A 227 -68.93 -6.18 34.30
C THR A 227 -69.70 -5.83 33.03
N PHE A 228 -70.86 -6.46 32.80
CA PHE A 228 -71.72 -6.15 31.65
C PHE A 228 -72.29 -4.72 31.72
N ILE A 229 -72.79 -4.31 32.89
CA ILE A 229 -73.46 -3.00 33.05
C ILE A 229 -72.46 -1.85 32.94
N PHE A 230 -71.29 -2.01 33.55
CA PHE A 230 -70.24 -0.99 33.62
C PHE A 230 -69.17 -1.14 32.54
N TYR A 231 -69.44 -1.89 31.47
CA TYR A 231 -68.50 -2.03 30.37
C TYR A 231 -68.19 -0.64 29.77
N PRO A 232 -66.90 -0.23 29.66
CA PRO A 232 -66.51 1.13 29.29
C PRO A 232 -67.13 1.65 27.98
N ASP A 233 -67.20 0.79 26.96
CA ASP A 233 -67.58 1.18 25.59
C ASP A 233 -69.03 0.81 25.23
N ARG A 234 -69.93 0.67 26.22
CA ARG A 234 -71.31 0.28 25.96
C ARG A 234 -72.10 1.45 25.32
N PRO A 235 -72.59 1.34 24.05
CA PRO A 235 -73.17 2.47 23.33
C PRO A 235 -74.47 3.03 23.95
N SER A 236 -75.31 2.16 24.52
CA SER A 236 -76.65 2.54 25.03
C SER A 236 -76.63 3.41 26.31
N VAL A 237 -75.45 3.61 26.89
CA VAL A 237 -75.26 4.24 28.21
C VAL A 237 -74.19 5.33 28.20
N GLU A 238 -73.71 5.70 27.03
CA GLU A 238 -72.78 6.82 26.85
C GLU A 238 -73.44 8.12 27.38
N GLY A 239 -72.80 8.78 28.35
CA GLY A 239 -73.30 10.01 28.99
C GLY A 239 -74.31 9.85 30.13
N LYS A 240 -74.74 8.62 30.51
CA LYS A 240 -75.62 8.39 31.67
C LYS A 240 -74.83 8.14 32.95
N SER A 241 -75.35 8.60 34.10
CA SER A 241 -74.78 8.29 35.42
C SER A 241 -74.75 6.77 35.65
N THR A 242 -73.76 6.25 36.38
CA THR A 242 -73.66 4.83 36.75
C THR A 242 -74.97 4.30 37.33
N ARG A 243 -75.61 5.11 38.18
CA ARG A 243 -76.94 4.85 38.75
C ARG A 243 -78.04 4.69 37.70
N ASP A 244 -78.11 5.57 36.71
CA ASP A 244 -79.15 5.51 35.67
C ASP A 244 -78.98 4.29 34.76
N LYS A 245 -77.73 3.84 34.54
CA LYS A 245 -77.44 2.59 33.82
C LYS A 245 -78.05 1.39 34.54
N VAL A 246 -77.83 1.28 35.85
CA VAL A 246 -78.36 0.17 36.66
C VAL A 246 -79.89 0.24 36.74
N LYS A 247 -80.46 1.43 36.97
CA LYS A 247 -81.93 1.62 37.00
C LYS A 247 -82.61 1.16 35.72
N ALA A 248 -82.03 1.46 34.55
CA ALA A 248 -82.60 1.04 33.27
C ALA A 248 -82.68 -0.49 33.15
N GLU A 249 -81.68 -1.22 33.65
CA GLU A 249 -81.69 -2.68 33.69
C GLU A 249 -82.63 -3.24 34.75
N VAL A 250 -82.70 -2.64 35.96
CA VAL A 250 -83.68 -3.04 36.98
C VAL A 250 -85.11 -2.98 36.42
N LEU A 251 -85.42 -1.92 35.66
CA LEU A 251 -86.73 -1.77 35.02
C LEU A 251 -87.00 -2.80 33.91
N ARG A 252 -85.95 -3.34 33.27
CA ARG A 252 -86.05 -4.42 32.26
C ARG A 252 -86.37 -5.76 32.90
N PHE A 253 -85.73 -6.07 34.02
CA PHE A 253 -85.85 -7.37 34.70
C PHE A 253 -86.86 -7.41 35.86
N HIS A 254 -87.49 -6.29 36.21
CA HIS A 254 -88.47 -6.23 37.29
C HIS A 254 -89.56 -7.32 37.12
N PRO A 255 -89.87 -8.11 38.16
CA PRO A 255 -90.71 -9.30 38.04
C PRO A 255 -92.09 -8.99 37.45
N ASP A 256 -92.69 -7.84 37.80
CA ASP A 256 -93.98 -7.42 37.24
C ASP A 256 -93.95 -7.28 35.70
N LYS A 257 -92.98 -6.54 35.15
CA LYS A 257 -92.87 -6.30 33.70
C LYS A 257 -92.33 -7.52 32.96
N PHE A 258 -91.38 -8.23 33.57
CA PHE A 258 -90.76 -9.41 32.97
C PHE A 258 -91.77 -10.57 32.88
N ASN A 259 -92.52 -10.84 33.94
CA ASN A 259 -93.52 -11.92 33.97
C ASN A 259 -94.71 -11.65 33.05
N THR A 260 -95.08 -10.39 32.84
CA THR A 260 -96.20 -10.03 31.96
C THR A 260 -95.80 -9.97 30.49
N ARG A 261 -94.60 -9.48 30.15
CA ARG A 261 -94.21 -9.22 28.76
C ARG A 261 -93.25 -10.24 28.15
N VAL A 262 -92.38 -10.86 28.95
CA VAL A 262 -91.29 -11.72 28.45
C VAL A 262 -91.61 -13.19 28.70
N VAL A 263 -92.03 -13.57 29.91
CA VAL A 263 -92.30 -14.98 30.27
C VAL A 263 -93.30 -15.68 29.33
N PRO A 264 -94.42 -15.06 28.90
CA PRO A 264 -95.36 -15.73 27.98
C PRO A 264 -94.76 -16.07 26.61
N LYS A 265 -93.64 -15.43 26.24
CA LYS A 265 -92.92 -15.65 24.98
C LYS A 265 -91.85 -16.74 25.09
N VAL A 266 -91.53 -17.18 26.31
CA VAL A 266 -90.59 -18.27 26.60
C VAL A 266 -91.33 -19.60 26.50
N GLN A 267 -90.63 -20.65 26.07
CA GLN A 267 -91.18 -22.01 26.06
C GLN A 267 -91.80 -22.39 27.41
N PRO A 268 -93.03 -22.95 27.44
CA PRO A 268 -93.73 -23.29 28.69
C PRO A 268 -92.92 -24.15 29.67
N SER A 269 -92.13 -25.09 29.14
CA SER A 269 -91.26 -25.97 29.92
C SER A 269 -90.12 -25.24 30.65
N GLN A 270 -89.78 -24.02 30.25
CA GLN A 270 -88.65 -23.27 30.77
C GLN A 270 -89.04 -21.93 31.42
N GLN A 271 -90.35 -21.61 31.47
CA GLN A 271 -90.84 -20.36 32.06
C GLN A 271 -90.44 -20.22 33.53
N ALA A 272 -90.49 -21.30 34.32
CA ALA A 272 -90.08 -21.28 35.72
C ALA A 272 -88.58 -20.93 35.87
N VAL A 273 -87.73 -21.52 35.02
CA VAL A 273 -86.29 -21.25 35.00
C VAL A 273 -86.01 -19.80 34.58
N ALA A 274 -86.73 -19.28 33.58
CA ALA A 274 -86.61 -17.88 33.16
C ALA A 274 -86.96 -16.89 34.29
N GLN A 275 -88.01 -17.18 35.06
CA GLN A 275 -88.44 -16.37 36.21
C GLN A 275 -87.41 -16.41 37.35
N GLU A 276 -86.88 -17.58 37.66
CA GLU A 276 -85.83 -17.76 38.67
C GLU A 276 -84.59 -16.95 38.31
N ILE A 277 -84.14 -17.05 37.05
CA ILE A 277 -83.01 -16.29 36.53
C ILE A 277 -83.28 -14.78 36.60
N ALA A 278 -84.43 -14.32 36.12
CA ALA A 278 -84.77 -12.90 36.16
C ALA A 278 -84.84 -12.35 37.60
N SER A 279 -85.30 -13.17 38.54
CA SER A 279 -85.30 -12.84 39.97
C SER A 279 -83.89 -12.73 40.54
N ALA A 280 -82.99 -13.65 40.17
CA ALA A 280 -81.58 -13.60 40.55
C ALA A 280 -80.88 -12.35 39.99
N VAL A 281 -81.08 -12.05 38.70
CA VAL A 281 -80.57 -10.82 38.05
C VAL A 281 -81.09 -9.58 38.76
N THR A 282 -82.39 -9.50 39.07
CA THR A 282 -82.99 -8.34 39.75
C THR A 282 -82.40 -8.12 41.14
N LYS A 283 -82.13 -9.19 41.90
CA LYS A 283 -81.47 -9.09 43.22
C LYS A 283 -80.05 -8.55 43.08
N ILE A 284 -79.29 -9.07 42.12
CA ILE A 284 -77.93 -8.60 41.82
C ILE A 284 -77.94 -7.12 41.43
N LEU A 285 -78.82 -6.72 40.50
CA LEU A 285 -78.97 -5.35 40.05
C LEU A 285 -79.34 -4.38 41.18
N THR A 286 -80.18 -4.83 42.10
CA THR A 286 -80.59 -4.03 43.26
C THR A 286 -79.44 -3.86 44.25
N SER A 287 -78.65 -4.92 44.48
CA SER A 287 -77.42 -4.86 45.29
C SER A 287 -76.41 -3.88 44.70
N ILE A 288 -76.18 -3.95 43.38
CA ILE A 288 -75.30 -3.00 42.67
C ILE A 288 -75.86 -1.57 42.81
N MET A 289 -77.17 -1.38 42.67
CA MET A 289 -77.80 -0.06 42.80
C MET A 289 -77.63 0.53 44.20
N THR A 290 -77.77 -0.28 45.25
CA THR A 290 -77.56 0.18 46.64
C THR A 290 -76.12 0.57 46.91
N GLU A 291 -75.15 -0.23 46.43
CA GLU A 291 -73.73 0.08 46.59
C GLU A 291 -73.33 1.39 45.90
N GLU A 292 -73.80 1.62 44.67
CA GLU A 292 -73.50 2.86 43.96
C GLU A 292 -74.18 4.08 44.62
N MET A 293 -75.36 3.91 45.20
CA MET A 293 -76.03 4.97 45.97
C MET A 293 -75.31 5.30 47.29
N ASP A 294 -74.64 4.33 47.91
CA ASP A 294 -73.89 4.54 49.14
C ASP A 294 -72.49 5.13 48.86
N LYS A 295 -71.89 4.83 47.70
CA LYS A 295 -70.66 5.48 47.24
C LYS A 295 -70.88 6.97 46.91
N GLU A 296 -71.93 7.31 46.16
CA GLU A 296 -72.27 8.70 45.82
C GLU A 296 -72.60 9.58 47.05
N LYS A 297 -72.94 8.98 48.21
CA LYS A 297 -73.18 9.71 49.47
C LYS A 297 -71.92 9.93 50.30
N ASN A 298 -70.88 9.14 50.04
CA ASN A 298 -69.62 9.15 50.79
C ASN A 298 -68.49 9.88 50.05
N GLU A 299 -68.71 10.26 48.79
CA GLU A 299 -67.90 11.21 48.00
C GLU A 299 -68.46 12.63 48.09
#